data_AF-D9CHZ9-F1
#
_entry.id   AF-D9CHZ9-F1
#
_cell.length_a   1.000
_cell.length_b   1.000
_cell.length_c   1.000
_cell.angle_alpha   90.00
_cell.angle_beta   90.00
_cell.angle_gamma   90.00
#
_symmetry.space_group_name_H-M   'P 1'
#
loop_
_entity.id
_entity.type
_entity.pdbx_description
1 polymer ?
#
loop_
_entity_poly.entity_id
_entity_poly.type
_entity_poly.pdbx_seq_one_letter_code
_entity_poly.pdbx_strand_id
1 'polypeptide(L)'
;VWGFNEVTSQSGIYYQSWSGSTPTINTGATGLQNFDNVVAAAKAHGIRLIVALTNNWSDYGGMDVYVKQIANSANHDLFYTNAAVQTAFKNYIKTFVGRYVNEPTILAWELPNEP
;
A
#
# COMPACT_ATOMS: atom_id res chain seq x y z
N VAL A 1 -10.41 4.65 -2.83
CA VAL A 1 -9.41 4.31 -3.88
C VAL A 1 -8.31 3.47 -3.25
N TRP A 2 -7.69 2.56 -4.00
CA TRP A 2 -6.66 1.68 -3.48
C TRP A 2 -5.28 2.34 -3.59
N GLY A 3 -4.69 2.61 -2.42
CA GLY A 3 -3.31 3.07 -2.26
C GLY A 3 -2.36 1.90 -1.98
N PHE A 4 -2.69 0.70 -2.46
CA PHE A 4 -1.89 -0.51 -2.32
C PHE A 4 -1.79 -1.23 -3.67
N ASN A 5 -0.68 -1.95 -3.85
CA ASN A 5 -0.47 -2.95 -4.89
C ASN A 5 0.88 -3.63 -4.58
N GLU A 6 0.82 -4.69 -3.77
CA GLU A 6 1.95 -5.48 -3.34
C GLU A 6 2.24 -6.62 -4.32
N VAL A 7 3.44 -6.62 -4.91
CA VAL A 7 3.83 -7.60 -5.93
C VAL A 7 5.11 -8.35 -5.55
N THR A 8 5.23 -9.60 -5.98
CA THR A 8 6.49 -10.37 -5.92
C THR A 8 7.21 -10.44 -7.26
N SER A 9 6.54 -10.01 -8.33
CA SER A 9 7.10 -9.82 -9.67
C SER A 9 6.70 -8.46 -10.19
N GLN A 10 7.68 -7.63 -10.51
CA GLN A 10 7.44 -6.25 -10.96
C GLN A 10 6.91 -6.24 -12.40
N SER A 11 5.71 -5.68 -12.59
CA SER A 11 5.11 -5.48 -13.91
C SER A 11 4.05 -4.38 -13.83
N GLY A 12 3.96 -3.54 -14.86
CA GLY A 12 2.95 -2.47 -14.93
C GLY A 12 3.03 -1.49 -13.76
N ILE A 13 1.86 -1.06 -13.27
CA ILE A 13 1.73 -0.21 -12.09
C ILE A 13 1.76 -1.08 -10.83
N TYR A 14 2.62 -0.75 -9.87
CA TYR A 14 2.70 -1.37 -8.54
C TYR A 14 3.29 -0.40 -7.53
N TYR A 15 2.94 -0.54 -6.25
CA TYR A 15 3.36 0.43 -5.22
C TYR A 15 4.40 -0.14 -4.26
N GLN A 16 4.41 -1.45 -4.05
CA GLN A 16 5.44 -2.13 -3.27
C GLN A 16 5.80 -3.45 -3.93
N SER A 17 7.09 -3.74 -4.06
CA SER A 17 7.59 -5.03 -4.52
C SER A 17 8.37 -5.76 -3.45
N TRP A 18 8.33 -7.09 -3.47
CA TRP A 18 8.99 -7.95 -2.50
C TRP A 18 10.03 -8.84 -3.18
N SER A 19 11.25 -8.85 -2.63
CA SER A 19 12.30 -9.81 -2.96
C SER A 19 12.64 -10.61 -1.71
N GLY A 20 11.94 -11.73 -1.51
CA GLY A 20 11.90 -12.40 -0.22
C GLY A 20 11.34 -11.47 0.86
N SER A 21 11.93 -11.49 2.06
CA SER A 21 11.48 -10.65 3.19
C SER A 21 11.84 -9.16 3.06
N THR A 22 12.36 -8.71 1.91
CA THR A 22 12.78 -7.32 1.69
C THR A 22 11.77 -6.58 0.80
N PRO A 23 10.94 -5.67 1.36
CA PRO A 23 10.07 -4.82 0.58
C PRO A 23 10.83 -3.61 0.01
N THR A 24 10.44 -3.20 -1.20
CA THR A 24 10.88 -1.95 -1.86
C THR A 24 9.65 -1.18 -2.32
N ILE A 25 9.55 0.09 -1.95
CA ILE A 25 8.42 0.95 -2.33
C ILE A 25 8.75 1.64 -3.64
N ASN A 26 7.89 1.49 -4.65
CA ASN A 26 8.10 2.10 -5.96
C ASN A 26 7.64 3.56 -5.93
N THR A 27 8.58 4.49 -5.80
CA THR A 27 8.31 5.94 -5.82
C THR A 27 8.46 6.56 -7.21
N GLY A 28 8.67 5.74 -8.24
CA GLY A 28 8.85 6.16 -9.63
C GLY A 28 7.54 6.30 -10.41
N ALA A 29 7.68 6.48 -11.73
CA ALA A 29 6.58 6.72 -12.67
C ALA A 29 5.51 5.61 -12.69
N THR A 30 5.92 4.36 -12.49
CA THR A 30 5.01 3.21 -12.40
C THR A 30 4.52 2.90 -10.98
N GLY A 31 4.83 3.77 -10.02
CA GLY A 31 4.46 3.60 -8.63
C GLY A 31 3.75 4.83 -8.07
N LEU A 32 4.27 5.42 -6.98
CA LEU A 32 3.57 6.52 -6.30
C LEU A 32 3.42 7.78 -7.18
N GLN A 33 4.27 8.00 -8.19
CA GLN A 33 4.03 9.09 -9.14
C GLN A 33 2.78 8.86 -10.01
N ASN A 34 2.42 7.59 -10.27
CA ASN A 34 1.13 7.30 -10.90
C ASN A 34 -0.04 7.64 -9.97
N PHE A 35 0.12 7.41 -8.66
CA PHE A 35 -0.91 7.81 -7.68
C PHE A 35 -1.03 9.34 -7.56
N ASP A 36 0.04 10.10 -7.79
CA ASP A 36 -0.03 11.57 -7.89
C ASP A 36 -1.00 12.01 -8.99
N ASN A 37 -1.04 11.30 -10.12
CA ASN A 37 -1.99 11.59 -11.20
C ASN A 37 -3.44 11.35 -10.77
N VAL A 38 -3.68 10.31 -9.94
CA VAL A 38 -5.01 10.04 -9.36
C VAL A 38 -5.43 11.19 -8.44
N VAL A 39 -4.52 11.65 -7.58
CA VAL A 39 -4.75 12.80 -6.69
C VAL A 39 -4.99 14.07 -7.50
N ALA A 40 -4.18 14.35 -8.52
CA ALA A 40 -4.33 15.53 -9.37
C ALA A 40 -5.67 15.53 -10.12
N ALA A 41 -6.09 14.38 -10.66
CA ALA A 41 -7.38 14.23 -11.31
C ALA A 41 -8.53 14.48 -10.32
N ALA A 42 -8.49 13.86 -9.14
CA ALA A 42 -9.52 14.08 -8.12
C ALA A 42 -9.62 15.55 -7.72
N LYS A 43 -8.47 16.22 -7.53
CA LYS A 43 -8.37 17.65 -7.21
C LYS A 43 -8.99 18.53 -8.29
N ALA A 44 -8.67 18.26 -9.56
CA ALA A 44 -9.21 19.01 -10.70
C ALA A 44 -10.75 18.91 -10.80
N HIS A 45 -11.34 17.85 -10.26
CA HIS A 45 -12.78 17.62 -10.23
C HIS A 45 -13.44 17.93 -8.88
N GLY A 46 -12.70 18.47 -7.90
CA GLY A 46 -13.23 18.77 -6.57
C GLY A 46 -13.64 17.53 -5.76
N ILE A 47 -13.11 16.35 -6.12
CA ILE A 47 -13.39 15.07 -5.46
C ILE A 47 -12.37 14.87 -4.33
N ARG A 48 -12.84 14.39 -3.19
CA ARG A 48 -11.99 14.03 -2.04
C ARG A 48 -11.83 12.51 -1.97
N LEU A 49 -10.65 12.03 -1.56
CA LEU A 49 -10.29 10.62 -1.61
C LEU A 49 -10.20 9.99 -0.22
N ILE A 50 -10.87 8.86 -0.01
CA ILE A 50 -10.52 7.90 1.05
C ILE A 50 -9.59 6.86 0.42
N VAL A 51 -8.42 6.66 1.03
CA VAL A 51 -7.36 5.79 0.48
C VAL A 51 -7.07 4.63 1.42
N ALA A 52 -7.34 3.41 0.96
CA ALA A 52 -6.96 2.18 1.67
C ALA A 52 -5.47 1.87 1.44
N LEU A 53 -4.76 1.45 2.50
CA LEU A 53 -3.29 1.31 2.49
C LEU A 53 -2.81 -0.13 2.36
N THR A 54 -3.70 -1.11 2.50
CA THR A 54 -3.50 -2.50 2.10
C THR A 54 -4.87 -3.17 1.92
N ASN A 55 -4.88 -4.45 1.54
CA ASN A 55 -6.10 -5.23 1.34
C ASN A 55 -6.14 -6.44 2.26
N ASN A 56 -7.31 -6.72 2.85
CA ASN A 56 -7.57 -8.00 3.52
C ASN A 56 -7.52 -9.16 2.52
N TRP A 57 -8.06 -8.94 1.32
CA TRP A 57 -8.08 -9.95 0.24
C TRP A 57 -6.80 -9.96 -0.58
N SER A 58 -6.65 -11.01 -1.41
CA SER A 58 -5.47 -11.22 -2.25
C SER A 58 -5.37 -10.31 -3.49
N ASP A 59 -6.43 -9.58 -3.82
CA ASP A 59 -6.44 -8.68 -4.98
C ASP A 59 -5.41 -7.56 -4.77
N TYR A 60 -4.54 -7.39 -5.77
CA TYR A 60 -3.37 -6.50 -5.73
C TYR A 60 -2.42 -6.81 -4.57
N GLY A 61 -2.35 -8.08 -4.13
CA GLY A 61 -1.45 -8.52 -3.09
C GLY A 61 -2.13 -8.61 -1.73
N GLY A 62 -2.10 -7.52 -0.95
CA GLY A 62 -2.72 -7.48 0.37
C GLY A 62 -1.89 -8.10 1.50
N MET A 63 -2.54 -8.30 2.64
CA MET A 63 -1.91 -8.74 3.90
C MET A 63 -1.13 -10.05 3.75
N ASP A 64 -1.66 -10.99 2.96
CA ASP A 64 -1.03 -12.30 2.74
C ASP A 64 0.35 -12.20 2.11
N VAL A 65 0.61 -11.17 1.29
CA VAL A 65 1.96 -10.94 0.74
C VAL A 65 2.93 -10.63 1.87
N TYR A 66 2.57 -9.73 2.79
CA TYR A 66 3.44 -9.40 3.93
C TYR A 66 3.70 -10.63 4.80
N VAL A 67 2.65 -11.38 5.16
CA VAL A 67 2.76 -12.58 6.00
C VAL A 67 3.62 -13.64 5.32
N LYS A 68 3.38 -13.89 4.03
CA LYS A 68 4.11 -14.91 3.29
C LYS A 68 5.59 -14.55 3.13
N GLN A 69 5.91 -13.30 2.83
CA GLN A 69 7.29 -12.87 2.59
C GLN A 69 8.13 -12.77 3.87
N ILE A 70 7.52 -12.39 5.00
CA ILE A 70 8.25 -12.17 6.26
C ILE A 70 8.21 -13.39 7.18
N ALA A 71 7.02 -13.98 7.38
CA ALA A 71 6.82 -15.07 8.32
C ALA A 71 6.83 -16.45 7.64
N ASN A 72 6.87 -16.51 6.30
CA ASN A 72 6.71 -17.74 5.51
C ASN A 72 5.52 -18.60 5.96
N SER A 73 4.42 -17.94 6.31
CA SER A 73 3.21 -18.57 6.84
C SER A 73 2.03 -18.31 5.91
N ALA A 74 1.00 -19.14 6.03
CA ALA A 74 -0.32 -18.92 5.44
C ALA A 74 -1.35 -18.43 6.48
N ASN A 75 -0.93 -18.20 7.73
CA ASN A 75 -1.79 -17.65 8.77
C ASN A 75 -1.95 -16.14 8.58
N HIS A 76 -3.01 -15.76 7.89
CA HIS A 76 -3.40 -14.37 7.58
C HIS A 76 -3.30 -13.42 8.79
N ASP A 77 -3.80 -13.85 9.95
CA ASP A 77 -3.87 -13.02 11.17
C ASP A 77 -2.51 -12.64 11.76
N LEU A 78 -1.42 -13.26 11.27
CA LEU A 78 -0.06 -12.79 11.57
C LEU A 78 0.19 -11.38 11.08
N PHE A 79 -0.60 -10.85 10.14
CA PHE A 79 -0.55 -9.44 9.77
C PHE A 79 -0.74 -8.53 10.99
N TYR A 80 -1.68 -8.90 11.86
CA TYR A 80 -2.05 -8.12 13.03
C TYR A 80 -1.17 -8.38 14.25
N THR A 81 -0.42 -9.48 14.30
CA THR A 81 0.29 -9.92 15.52
C THR A 81 1.81 -10.06 15.36
N ASN A 82 2.31 -10.26 14.14
CA ASN A 82 3.74 -10.39 13.90
C ASN A 82 4.41 -9.01 13.81
N ALA A 83 5.34 -8.73 14.75
CA ALA A 83 6.00 -7.44 14.85
C ALA A 83 6.80 -7.05 13.59
N ALA A 84 7.41 -8.01 12.88
CA ALA A 84 8.15 -7.74 11.65
C ALA A 84 7.21 -7.38 10.50
N VAL A 85 6.06 -8.05 10.38
CA VAL A 85 5.00 -7.72 9.41
C VAL A 85 4.46 -6.31 9.67
N GLN A 86 4.08 -6.01 10.91
CA GLN A 86 3.61 -4.67 11.28
C GLN A 86 4.66 -3.58 11.00
N THR A 87 5.95 -3.87 11.23
CA THR A 87 7.04 -2.93 10.95
C THR A 87 7.13 -2.64 9.45
N ALA A 88 7.06 -3.66 8.60
CA ALA A 88 7.07 -3.48 7.15
C ALA A 88 5.86 -2.66 6.68
N PHE A 89 4.65 -2.92 7.19
CA PHE A 89 3.46 -2.16 6.84
C PHE A 89 3.55 -0.70 7.32
N LYS A 90 4.03 -0.45 8.54
CA LYS A 90 4.27 0.92 9.05
C LYS A 90 5.30 1.68 8.20
N ASN A 91 6.31 1.02 7.66
CA ASN A 91 7.26 1.62 6.72
C ASN A 91 6.60 2.01 5.39
N TYR A 92 5.68 1.18 4.90
CA TYR A 92 4.85 1.52 3.74
C TYR A 92 3.98 2.75 4.01
N ILE A 93 3.23 2.75 5.11
CA ILE A 93 2.40 3.88 5.56
C ILE A 93 3.22 5.15 5.65
N LYS A 94 4.39 5.11 6.32
CA LYS A 94 5.26 6.27 6.50
C LYS A 94 5.66 6.91 5.16
N THR A 95 5.94 6.08 4.16
CA THR A 95 6.35 6.56 2.83
C THR A 95 5.15 7.08 2.03
N PHE A 96 4.05 6.32 2.00
CA PHE A 96 2.86 6.67 1.22
C PHE A 96 2.17 7.91 1.80
N VAL A 97 1.78 7.85 3.09
CA VAL A 97 1.12 8.98 3.76
C VAL A 97 2.05 10.19 3.86
N GLY A 98 3.35 9.96 4.08
CA GLY A 98 4.35 11.04 4.12
C GLY A 98 4.40 11.85 2.82
N ARG A 99 4.13 11.24 1.67
CA ARG A 99 4.05 11.93 0.36
C ARG A 99 2.87 12.89 0.26
N TYR A 100 1.77 12.61 0.97
CA TYR A 100 0.49 13.33 0.83
C TYR A 100 0.04 14.04 2.12
N VAL A 101 0.92 14.19 3.11
CA VAL A 101 0.58 14.72 4.45
C VAL A 101 -0.08 16.10 4.41
N ASN A 102 0.29 16.93 3.43
CA ASN A 102 -0.23 18.29 3.24
C ASN A 102 -1.23 18.39 2.08
N GLU A 103 -1.69 17.28 1.50
CA GLU A 103 -2.58 17.29 0.34
C GLU A 103 -4.05 17.24 0.78
N PRO A 104 -4.79 18.36 0.71
CA PRO A 104 -6.17 18.42 1.17
C PRO A 104 -7.12 17.54 0.37
N THR A 105 -6.76 17.12 -0.85
CA THR A 105 -7.58 16.21 -1.68
C THR A 105 -7.79 14.86 -0.99
N ILE A 106 -6.86 14.43 -0.11
CA ILE A 106 -7.08 13.27 0.75
C ILE A 106 -8.08 13.65 1.86
N LEU A 107 -9.17 12.88 1.95
CA LEU A 107 -10.17 13.01 3.00
C LEU A 107 -9.77 12.21 4.24
N ALA A 108 -9.38 10.95 4.04
CA ALA A 108 -9.06 10.02 5.10
C ALA A 108 -8.15 8.89 4.60
N TRP A 109 -7.48 8.25 5.55
CA TRP A 109 -6.72 7.03 5.36
C TRP A 109 -7.50 5.86 5.96
N GLU A 110 -7.61 4.79 5.21
CA GLU A 110 -8.17 3.51 5.64
C GLU A 110 -7.02 2.51 5.79
N LEU A 111 -6.90 1.86 6.95
CA LEU A 111 -5.71 1.07 7.27
C LEU A 111 -5.64 -0.17 6.36
N PRO A 112 -6.55 -1.14 6.50
CA PRO A 112 -6.83 -2.06 5.41
C PRO A 112 -8.24 -1.88 4.86
N ASN A 113 -8.42 -2.24 3.59
CA ASN A 113 -9.73 -2.50 3.01
C ASN A 113 -10.29 -3.81 3.61
N GLU A 114 -11.50 -3.74 4.17
CA GLU A 114 -12.28 -4.88 4.69
C GLU A 114 -11.53 -5.81 5.67
N PRO A 115 -10.97 -5.29 6.79
CA PRO A 115 -10.25 -6.08 7.79
C PRO A 115 -11.07 -7.17 8.49
#